data_AF-A0A397A2J0-F1
#
_entry.id   AF-A0A397A2J0-F1
#
_cell.length_a   1.000
_cell.length_b   1.000
_cell.length_c   1.000
_cell.angle_alpha   90.00
_cell.angle_beta   90.00
_cell.angle_gamma   90.00
#
_symmetry.space_group_name_H-M   'P 1'
#
loop_
_entity.id
_entity.type
_entity.pdbx_description
1 polymer ?
#
loop_
_entity_poly.entity_id
_entity_poly.type
_entity_poly.pdbx_seq_one_letter_code
_entity_poly.pdbx_strand_id
1 'polypeptide(L)'
;SVLLYVNAYLLQHRNNRLVILAAHAGKSVFLFPDPDGVNRTGSAEQFSSVKEQVWRKLTELSNAPIDEGSLPRILVVDSSPDFAEQYISIMNCIFSAQKKHVPIDSCVLASEPSAFLQQASYLTGGIYFKPKEPQGLVQYFLSIWLADADTRQMLKLPTQASVDFRAMCFCHKQTISTAFVCPVCLSLFCEYSIDRQYVFDDWTAAAAVGKFADCVIIATQDALHAAVVFADLGYHILLEKPMAVTKPDCLRIHAAVKRNNVMLSVCHVMRCSPYSLKLRELTRQLGTVVNIQHMEPVGFWHQ
;
A
#
# COMPACT_ATOMS: atom_id res chain seq x y z
N SER A 1 24.85 -15.81 -16.44
CA SER A 1 23.95 -14.75 -16.95
C SER A 1 24.09 -13.43 -16.20
N VAL A 2 23.91 -13.40 -14.87
CA VAL A 2 24.01 -12.16 -14.07
C VAL A 2 25.39 -11.49 -14.18
N LEU A 3 26.49 -12.26 -14.15
CA LEU A 3 27.85 -11.72 -14.33
C LEU A 3 28.07 -11.04 -15.70
N LEU A 4 27.49 -11.60 -16.77
CA LEU A 4 27.56 -10.99 -18.11
C LEU A 4 26.79 -9.67 -18.15
N TYR A 5 25.61 -9.63 -17.53
CA TYR A 5 24.83 -8.40 -17.38
C TYR A 5 25.61 -7.33 -16.59
N VAL A 6 26.24 -7.73 -15.48
CA VAL A 6 27.08 -6.84 -14.67
C VAL A 6 28.23 -6.25 -15.50
N ASN A 7 28.94 -7.09 -16.26
CA ASN A 7 30.01 -6.61 -17.12
C ASN A 7 29.49 -5.66 -18.21
N ALA A 8 28.37 -5.99 -18.84
CA ALA A 8 27.73 -5.12 -19.84
C ALA A 8 27.31 -3.77 -19.24
N TYR A 9 26.78 -3.77 -18.02
CA TYR A 9 26.40 -2.54 -17.30
C TYR A 9 27.61 -1.66 -16.98
N LEU A 10 28.70 -2.25 -16.48
CA LEU A 10 29.95 -1.51 -16.21
C LEU A 10 30.58 -0.94 -17.49
N LEU A 11 30.36 -1.59 -18.65
CA LEU A 11 30.86 -1.13 -19.94
C LEU A 11 30.06 0.05 -20.52
N GLN A 12 28.82 0.29 -20.10
CA GLN A 12 28.00 1.39 -20.63
C GLN A 12 28.56 2.77 -20.26
N HIS A 13 28.92 2.96 -18.99
CA HIS A 13 29.51 4.21 -18.50
C HIS A 13 30.61 3.93 -17.49
N ARG A 14 31.73 4.66 -17.61
CA ARG A 14 32.87 4.56 -16.69
C ARG A 14 32.53 4.93 -15.24
N ASN A 15 31.48 5.71 -15.03
CA ASN A 15 31.04 6.15 -13.71
C ASN A 15 30.05 5.17 -13.05
N ASN A 16 29.62 4.11 -13.76
CA ASN A 16 28.68 3.15 -13.21
C ASN A 16 29.28 2.46 -11.99
N ARG A 17 28.54 2.51 -10.88
CA ARG A 17 28.88 1.81 -9.64
C ARG A 17 27.90 0.67 -9.45
N LEU A 18 28.39 -0.42 -8.86
CA LEU A 18 27.60 -1.63 -8.67
C LEU A 18 27.71 -2.11 -7.23
N VAL A 19 26.58 -2.58 -6.71
CA VAL A 19 26.49 -3.33 -5.46
C VAL A 19 25.73 -4.61 -5.75
N ILE A 20 26.26 -5.75 -5.33
CA ILE A 20 25.62 -7.06 -5.46
C ILE A 20 25.35 -7.62 -4.07
N LEU A 21 24.08 -7.89 -3.80
CA LEU A 21 23.60 -8.51 -2.57
C LEU A 21 23.04 -9.88 -2.91
N ALA A 22 23.41 -10.89 -2.11
CA ALA A 22 22.75 -12.18 -2.12
C ALA A 22 22.01 -12.38 -0.80
N ALA A 23 20.80 -12.91 -0.89
CA ALA A 23 19.99 -13.31 0.25
C ALA A 23 19.72 -14.81 0.18
N HIS A 24 20.05 -15.55 1.23
CA HIS A 24 19.78 -16.97 1.34
C HIS A 24 19.38 -17.34 2.77
N ALA A 25 18.24 -18.03 2.91
CA ALA A 25 17.75 -18.63 4.16
C ALA A 25 17.91 -17.74 5.42
N GLY A 26 17.51 -16.46 5.32
CA GLY A 26 17.53 -15.52 6.43
C GLY A 26 18.85 -14.79 6.67
N LYS A 27 19.85 -15.00 5.81
CA LYS A 27 21.10 -14.21 5.80
C LYS A 27 21.22 -13.42 4.50
N SER A 28 21.61 -12.17 4.61
CA SER A 28 22.03 -11.34 3.48
C SER A 28 23.53 -11.07 3.56
N VAL A 29 24.20 -11.21 2.42
CA VAL A 29 25.65 -11.00 2.32
C VAL A 29 25.93 -10.09 1.13
N PHE A 30 26.83 -9.14 1.32
CA PHE A 30 27.40 -8.36 0.23
C PHE A 30 28.34 -9.26 -0.55
N LEU A 31 27.95 -9.62 -1.79
CA LEU A 31 28.87 -10.28 -2.71
C LEU A 31 29.84 -9.27 -3.34
N PHE A 32 29.39 -8.03 -3.48
CA PHE A 32 30.21 -6.95 -4.02
C PHE A 32 29.70 -5.58 -3.53
N PRO A 33 30.56 -4.67 -3.06
CA PRO A 33 31.96 -4.87 -2.71
C PRO A 33 32.12 -5.77 -1.47
N ASP A 34 33.21 -6.54 -1.41
CA ASP A 34 33.50 -7.42 -0.26
C ASP A 34 33.91 -6.55 0.96
N PRO A 35 33.16 -6.59 2.08
CA PRO A 35 33.49 -5.80 3.26
C PRO A 35 34.84 -6.17 3.90
N ASP A 36 35.25 -7.44 3.80
CA ASP A 36 36.48 -8.00 4.40
C ASP A 36 37.63 -8.15 3.38
N GLY A 37 37.35 -7.91 2.09
CA GLY A 37 38.29 -8.04 0.98
C GLY A 37 38.97 -6.73 0.53
N VAL A 38 40.06 -6.87 -0.23
CA VAL A 38 40.92 -5.75 -0.72
C VAL A 38 40.25 -4.94 -1.86
N ASN A 39 39.15 -5.42 -2.46
CA ASN A 39 38.51 -4.83 -3.62
C ASN A 39 37.25 -4.04 -3.24
N ARG A 40 37.43 -2.76 -2.89
CA ARG A 40 36.34 -1.85 -2.48
C ARG A 40 35.75 -0.98 -3.60
N THR A 41 36.27 -1.08 -4.82
CA THR A 41 35.82 -0.26 -5.95
C THR A 41 35.62 -1.10 -7.21
N GLY A 42 34.42 -1.05 -7.77
CA GLY A 42 33.99 -1.76 -8.99
C GLY A 42 34.58 -1.24 -10.29
N SER A 43 35.89 -1.03 -10.32
CA SER A 43 36.64 -0.75 -11.53
C SER A 43 37.42 -1.99 -11.95
N ALA A 44 37.07 -2.57 -13.09
CA ALA A 44 37.85 -3.64 -13.70
C ALA A 44 39.14 -3.06 -14.31
N GLU A 45 40.24 -3.02 -13.55
CA GLU A 45 41.62 -3.07 -14.08
C GLU A 45 42.68 -3.22 -12.95
N GLN A 46 43.84 -3.76 -13.33
CA GLN A 46 44.73 -4.63 -12.54
C GLN A 46 45.97 -3.96 -11.85
N PHE A 47 46.40 -4.60 -10.76
CA PHE A 47 47.80 -4.87 -10.31
C PHE A 47 48.79 -3.75 -9.89
N SER A 48 48.85 -3.58 -8.56
CA SER A 48 50.04 -3.73 -7.67
C SER A 48 51.03 -2.60 -7.38
N SER A 49 51.25 -1.56 -8.20
CA SER A 49 52.20 -0.47 -7.82
C SER A 49 51.54 0.90 -7.60
N VAL A 50 50.26 1.01 -7.94
CA VAL A 50 49.44 2.23 -7.80
C VAL A 50 48.70 2.28 -6.45
N LYS A 51 48.80 1.19 -5.66
CA LYS A 51 47.98 0.90 -4.47
C LYS A 51 47.96 2.03 -3.46
N GLU A 52 49.09 2.64 -3.10
CA GLU A 52 49.15 3.61 -2.00
C GLU A 52 48.62 5.01 -2.38
N GLN A 53 48.96 5.51 -3.56
CA GLN A 53 48.45 6.79 -4.07
C GLN A 53 46.97 6.71 -4.46
N VAL A 54 46.53 5.58 -5.01
CA VAL A 54 45.12 5.37 -5.33
C VAL A 54 44.30 5.08 -4.09
N TRP A 55 44.82 4.39 -3.06
CA TRP A 55 44.12 4.27 -1.78
C TRP A 55 43.89 5.63 -1.11
N ARG A 56 44.84 6.56 -1.17
CA ARG A 56 44.66 7.91 -0.62
C ARG A 56 43.58 8.69 -1.38
N LYS A 57 43.61 8.67 -2.72
CA LYS A 57 42.56 9.29 -3.57
C LYS A 57 41.20 8.58 -3.47
N LEU A 58 41.17 7.27 -3.24
CA LEU A 58 39.95 6.49 -3.02
C LEU A 58 39.32 6.77 -1.66
N THR A 59 40.13 7.08 -0.64
CA THR A 59 39.63 7.50 0.68
C THR A 59 39.03 8.91 0.59
N GLU A 60 39.63 9.81 -0.20
CA GLU A 60 39.04 11.11 -0.56
C GLU A 60 37.75 10.96 -1.38
N LEU A 61 37.68 10.01 -2.32
CA LEU A 61 36.47 9.71 -3.12
C LEU A 61 35.38 8.95 -2.35
N SER A 62 35.73 8.19 -1.31
CA SER A 62 34.78 7.53 -0.41
C SER A 62 34.09 8.55 0.52
N ASN A 63 34.77 9.65 0.83
CA ASN A 63 34.23 10.77 1.59
C ASN A 63 33.64 11.87 0.70
N ALA A 64 33.76 11.74 -0.63
CA ALA A 64 33.10 12.63 -1.55
C ALA A 64 31.58 12.39 -1.49
N PRO A 65 30.76 13.45 -1.38
CA PRO A 65 29.31 13.31 -1.42
C PRO A 65 28.91 12.56 -2.69
N ILE A 66 27.89 11.71 -2.57
CA ILE A 66 27.29 11.00 -3.71
C ILE A 66 26.95 12.06 -4.75
N ASP A 67 27.59 11.96 -5.92
CA ASP A 67 27.36 12.86 -7.04
C ASP A 67 25.85 12.88 -7.35
N GLU A 68 25.20 14.03 -7.14
CA GLU A 68 23.73 14.19 -7.19
C GLU A 68 23.14 13.86 -8.57
N GLY A 69 23.98 13.63 -9.59
CA GLY A 69 23.56 13.25 -10.95
C GLY A 69 23.42 11.74 -11.22
N SER A 70 23.86 10.86 -10.31
CA SER A 70 23.74 9.40 -10.52
C SER A 70 22.40 8.88 -9.99
N LEU A 71 21.41 8.66 -10.87
CA LEU A 71 20.14 8.04 -10.50
C LEU A 71 20.35 6.57 -10.08
N PRO A 72 20.19 6.21 -8.80
CA PRO A 72 20.33 4.83 -8.35
C PRO A 72 19.16 3.98 -8.87
N ARG A 73 19.42 2.69 -9.09
CA ARG A 73 18.41 1.71 -9.51
C ARG A 73 18.63 0.40 -8.77
N ILE A 74 17.53 -0.30 -8.47
CA ILE A 74 17.57 -1.61 -7.84
C ILE A 74 17.01 -2.64 -8.83
N LEU A 75 17.77 -3.71 -9.10
CA LEU A 75 17.30 -4.89 -9.81
C LEU A 75 17.21 -6.06 -8.82
N VAL A 76 16.00 -6.57 -8.62
CA VAL A 76 15.72 -7.73 -7.78
C VAL A 76 15.56 -8.94 -8.69
N VAL A 77 16.41 -9.96 -8.49
CA VAL A 77 16.25 -11.27 -9.12
C VAL A 77 15.81 -12.24 -8.04
N ASP A 78 14.54 -12.63 -8.09
CA ASP A 78 13.94 -13.49 -7.09
C ASP A 78 13.62 -14.87 -7.67
N SER A 79 13.90 -15.91 -6.89
CA SER A 79 13.61 -17.31 -7.21
C SER A 79 12.78 -18.00 -6.13
N SER A 80 12.45 -17.27 -5.06
CA SER A 80 11.68 -17.76 -3.93
C SER A 80 10.19 -17.45 -4.09
N PRO A 81 9.29 -18.21 -3.43
CA PRO A 81 7.89 -17.84 -3.35
C PRO A 81 7.68 -16.69 -2.37
N ASP A 82 6.59 -15.96 -2.54
CA ASP A 82 6.20 -14.88 -1.64
C ASP A 82 5.80 -15.43 -0.26
N PHE A 83 6.44 -14.93 0.81
CA PHE A 83 6.06 -15.24 2.19
C PHE A 83 5.31 -14.07 2.82
N ALA A 84 4.11 -14.33 3.33
CA ALA A 84 3.26 -13.28 3.88
C ALA A 84 3.85 -12.59 5.12
N GLU A 85 4.82 -13.21 5.80
CA GLU A 85 5.51 -12.59 6.94
C GLU A 85 6.37 -11.40 6.54
N GLN A 86 6.84 -11.36 5.29
CA GLN A 86 7.75 -10.35 4.79
C GLN A 86 7.04 -9.12 4.21
N TYR A 87 5.70 -9.18 4.06
CA TYR A 87 4.93 -8.13 3.39
C TYR A 87 5.17 -6.73 3.98
N ILE A 88 5.07 -6.58 5.31
CA ILE A 88 5.22 -5.27 5.96
C ILE A 88 6.61 -4.70 5.69
N SER A 89 7.65 -5.53 5.84
CA SER A 89 9.04 -5.12 5.60
C SER A 89 9.27 -4.73 4.13
N ILE A 90 8.80 -5.55 3.19
CA ILE A 90 8.93 -5.30 1.75
C ILE A 90 8.18 -4.02 1.36
N MET A 91 6.94 -3.84 1.82
CA MET A 91 6.16 -2.63 1.53
C MET A 91 6.81 -1.36 2.09
N ASN A 92 7.33 -1.41 3.31
CA ASN A 92 8.07 -0.28 3.89
C ASN A 92 9.31 0.07 3.05
N CYS A 93 10.03 -0.94 2.53
CA CYS A 93 11.15 -0.74 1.63
C CYS A 93 10.71 -0.13 0.29
N ILE A 94 9.60 -0.59 -0.29
CA ILE A 94 9.03 -0.06 -1.54
C ILE A 94 8.63 1.39 -1.39
N PHE A 95 7.89 1.76 -0.34
CA PHE A 95 7.49 3.14 -0.10
C PHE A 95 8.70 4.05 0.18
N SER A 96 9.72 3.52 0.86
CA SER A 96 10.98 4.25 1.06
C SER A 96 11.72 4.49 -0.26
N ALA A 97 11.76 3.49 -1.13
CA ALA A 97 12.36 3.60 -2.46
C ALA A 97 11.58 4.57 -3.36
N GLN A 98 10.25 4.50 -3.34
CA GLN A 98 9.36 5.42 -4.04
C GLN A 98 9.61 6.86 -3.62
N LYS A 99 9.70 7.11 -2.30
CA LYS A 99 9.99 8.46 -1.76
C LYS A 99 11.37 8.98 -2.17
N LYS A 100 12.34 8.09 -2.36
CA LYS A 100 13.68 8.42 -2.86
C LYS A 100 13.80 8.42 -4.39
N HIS A 101 12.69 8.21 -5.11
CA HIS A 101 12.66 8.11 -6.57
C HIS A 101 13.62 7.05 -7.14
N VAL A 102 13.76 5.92 -6.44
CA VAL A 102 14.60 4.80 -6.86
C VAL A 102 13.72 3.73 -7.51
N PRO A 103 13.81 3.51 -8.83
CA PRO A 103 13.05 2.46 -9.50
C PRO A 103 13.52 1.07 -9.07
N ILE A 104 12.55 0.20 -8.78
CA ILE A 104 12.77 -1.22 -8.46
C ILE A 104 12.32 -2.08 -9.64
N ASP A 105 13.29 -2.64 -10.33
CA ASP A 105 13.07 -3.64 -11.36
C ASP A 105 13.05 -5.03 -10.76
N SER A 106 12.17 -5.89 -11.28
CA SER A 106 11.92 -7.22 -10.74
C SER A 106 11.98 -8.28 -11.83
N CYS A 107 12.84 -9.28 -11.64
CA CYS A 107 12.94 -10.48 -12.45
C CYS A 107 12.56 -11.68 -11.58
N VAL A 108 11.39 -12.27 -11.83
CA VAL A 108 10.91 -13.43 -11.06
C VAL A 108 11.18 -14.72 -11.82
N LEU A 109 12.00 -15.58 -11.22
CA LEU A 109 12.35 -16.92 -11.69
C LEU A 109 11.52 -18.02 -11.02
N ALA A 110 10.73 -17.67 -9.98
CA ALA A 110 9.87 -18.60 -9.28
C ALA A 110 8.72 -19.14 -10.17
N SER A 111 8.19 -20.31 -9.80
CA SER A 111 7.09 -20.96 -10.52
C SER A 111 5.81 -20.13 -10.53
N GLU A 112 5.56 -19.37 -9.46
CA GLU A 112 4.43 -18.45 -9.33
C GLU A 112 4.86 -16.99 -9.54
N PRO A 113 3.98 -16.10 -10.01
CA PRO A 113 4.26 -14.67 -10.06
C PRO A 113 4.24 -14.07 -8.65
N SER A 114 5.19 -13.18 -8.34
CA SER A 114 5.22 -12.47 -7.06
C SER A 114 4.30 -11.25 -7.11
N ALA A 115 3.34 -11.17 -6.19
CA ALA A 115 2.46 -10.02 -6.06
C ALA A 115 3.21 -8.81 -5.48
N PHE A 116 4.12 -9.05 -4.53
CA PHE A 116 4.88 -7.98 -3.88
C PHE A 116 5.82 -7.28 -4.85
N LEU A 117 6.51 -8.04 -5.71
CA LEU A 117 7.42 -7.47 -6.70
C LEU A 117 6.70 -6.78 -7.86
N GLN A 118 5.48 -7.24 -8.21
CA GLN A 118 4.62 -6.50 -9.14
C GLN A 118 4.27 -5.12 -8.58
N GLN A 119 3.81 -5.07 -7.33
CA GLN A 119 3.54 -3.82 -6.63
C GLN A 119 4.79 -2.95 -6.52
N ALA A 120 5.95 -3.53 -6.19
CA ALA A 120 7.23 -2.82 -6.09
C ALA A 120 7.57 -2.07 -7.39
N SER A 121 7.53 -2.78 -8.51
CA SER A 121 7.83 -2.21 -9.82
C SER A 121 6.77 -1.20 -10.25
N TYR A 122 5.48 -1.45 -9.98
CA TYR A 122 4.42 -0.50 -10.31
C TYR A 122 4.53 0.82 -9.52
N LEU A 123 4.72 0.74 -8.20
CA LEU A 123 4.77 1.92 -7.32
C LEU A 123 6.03 2.78 -7.55
N THR A 124 7.14 2.15 -7.94
CA THR A 124 8.41 2.85 -8.15
C THR A 124 8.67 3.22 -9.61
N GLY A 125 7.80 2.81 -10.55
CA GLY A 125 7.99 3.01 -11.99
C GLY A 125 9.07 2.10 -12.60
N GLY A 126 9.40 0.99 -11.94
CA GLY A 126 10.28 -0.05 -12.44
C GLY A 126 9.57 -1.09 -13.32
N ILE A 127 10.35 -2.05 -13.82
CA ILE A 127 9.88 -3.07 -14.76
C ILE A 127 9.81 -4.42 -14.07
N TYR A 128 8.64 -5.05 -14.12
CA TYR A 128 8.44 -6.43 -13.71
C TYR A 128 8.37 -7.32 -14.95
N PHE A 129 9.17 -8.39 -14.96
CA PHE A 129 9.08 -9.40 -16.01
C PHE A 129 9.37 -10.80 -15.45
N LYS A 130 8.57 -11.76 -15.89
CA LYS A 130 8.73 -13.18 -15.59
C LYS A 130 9.19 -13.91 -16.87
N PRO A 131 10.46 -14.35 -16.96
CA PRO A 131 10.93 -15.16 -18.07
C PRO A 131 10.16 -16.47 -18.18
N LYS A 132 9.71 -16.82 -19.40
CA LYS A 132 9.07 -18.12 -19.67
C LYS A 132 10.07 -19.27 -19.68
N GLU A 133 11.28 -18.99 -20.15
CA GLU A 133 12.35 -19.96 -20.28
C GLU A 133 13.63 -19.46 -19.57
N PRO A 134 14.18 -20.22 -18.61
CA PRO A 134 15.38 -19.82 -17.87
C PRO A 134 16.67 -19.92 -18.70
N GLN A 135 16.65 -20.60 -19.85
CA GLN A 135 17.84 -20.72 -20.72
C GLN A 135 18.17 -19.40 -21.44
N GLY A 136 17.17 -18.55 -21.69
CA GLY A 136 17.30 -17.26 -22.38
C GLY A 136 17.60 -16.05 -21.46
N LEU A 137 17.96 -16.25 -20.19
CA LEU A 137 18.07 -15.17 -19.21
C LEU A 137 19.00 -14.03 -19.62
N VAL A 138 20.10 -14.32 -20.32
CA VAL A 138 21.02 -13.28 -20.80
C VAL A 138 20.31 -12.32 -21.76
N GLN A 139 19.53 -12.86 -22.69
CA GLN A 139 18.77 -12.05 -23.65
C GLN A 139 17.81 -11.12 -22.92
N TYR A 140 17.06 -11.63 -21.94
CA TYR A 140 16.13 -10.82 -21.16
C TYR A 140 16.87 -9.72 -20.36
N PHE A 141 17.98 -10.05 -19.69
CA PHE A 141 18.81 -9.07 -18.98
C PHE A 141 19.29 -7.93 -19.87
N LEU A 142 19.80 -8.26 -21.05
CA LEU A 142 20.32 -7.26 -21.99
C LEU A 142 19.20 -6.45 -22.67
N SER A 143 18.04 -7.04 -22.96
CA SER A 143 16.97 -6.34 -23.67
C SER A 143 16.08 -5.47 -22.78
N ILE A 144 15.85 -5.88 -21.52
CA ILE A 144 14.87 -5.22 -20.63
C ILE A 144 15.57 -4.32 -19.62
N TRP A 145 16.63 -4.82 -18.97
CA TRP A 145 17.17 -4.17 -17.75
C TRP A 145 18.50 -3.44 -17.95
N LEU A 146 19.15 -3.59 -19.11
CA LEU A 146 20.42 -2.92 -19.40
C LEU A 146 20.25 -1.43 -19.72
N ALA A 147 19.13 -1.04 -20.34
CA ALA A 147 18.87 0.36 -20.67
C ALA A 147 18.78 1.25 -19.41
N ASP A 148 19.50 2.36 -19.40
CA ASP A 148 19.47 3.41 -18.37
C ASP A 148 18.09 4.09 -18.27
N ALA A 149 17.89 4.96 -17.29
CA ALA A 149 16.56 5.54 -17.03
C ALA A 149 16.05 6.41 -18.19
N ASP A 150 16.97 7.08 -18.90
CA ASP A 150 16.64 7.99 -20.00
C ASP A 150 16.34 7.20 -21.27
N THR A 151 17.20 6.23 -21.62
CA THR A 151 16.97 5.39 -22.82
C THR A 151 15.73 4.50 -22.71
N ARG A 152 15.29 4.16 -21.49
CA ARG A 152 14.03 3.42 -21.29
C ARG A 152 12.81 4.14 -21.84
N GLN A 153 12.80 5.47 -21.85
CA GLN A 153 11.68 6.24 -22.42
C GLN A 153 11.57 6.08 -23.94
N MET A 154 12.68 5.72 -24.60
CA MET A 154 12.75 5.49 -26.04
C MET A 154 12.41 4.05 -26.42
N LEU A 155 12.34 3.13 -25.45
CA LEU A 155 12.13 1.70 -25.67
C LEU A 155 10.71 1.30 -25.29
N LYS A 156 10.06 0.47 -26.13
CA LYS A 156 8.81 -0.20 -25.77
C LYS A 156 9.11 -1.40 -24.89
N LEU A 157 9.07 -1.17 -23.59
CA LEU A 157 9.33 -2.19 -22.56
C LEU A 157 8.03 -2.89 -22.13
N PRO A 158 8.12 -4.12 -21.59
CA PRO A 158 6.94 -4.83 -21.12
C PRO A 158 6.24 -4.06 -20.00
N THR A 159 4.96 -3.74 -20.22
CA THR A 159 4.09 -3.12 -19.22
C THR A 159 3.29 -4.17 -18.47
N GLN A 160 2.99 -3.89 -17.20
CA GLN A 160 2.16 -4.76 -16.38
C GLN A 160 0.67 -4.48 -16.68
N ALA A 161 -0.10 -5.51 -17.05
CA ALA A 161 -1.52 -5.36 -17.40
C ALA A 161 -2.45 -5.36 -16.18
N SER A 162 -2.09 -6.06 -15.11
CA SER A 162 -2.89 -6.14 -13.88
C SER A 162 -1.98 -6.35 -12.68
N VAL A 163 -2.05 -5.46 -11.71
CA VAL A 163 -1.34 -5.57 -10.42
C VAL A 163 -2.36 -5.85 -9.34
N ASP A 164 -2.11 -6.88 -8.54
CA ASP A 164 -2.98 -7.24 -7.43
C ASP A 164 -2.64 -6.37 -6.21
N PHE A 165 -3.57 -5.49 -5.81
CA PHE A 165 -3.45 -4.64 -4.61
C PHE A 165 -4.30 -5.14 -3.44
N ARG A 166 -4.76 -6.40 -3.47
CA ARG A 166 -5.52 -6.96 -2.35
C ARG A 166 -4.69 -6.88 -1.09
N ALA A 167 -5.32 -6.37 -0.05
CA ALA A 167 -4.68 -6.23 1.23
C ALA A 167 -4.63 -7.58 1.93
N MET A 168 -3.68 -7.73 2.86
CA MET A 168 -3.53 -8.96 3.63
C MET A 168 -4.15 -8.83 5.01
N CYS A 169 -4.82 -9.89 5.43
CA CYS A 169 -5.36 -10.02 6.78
C CYS A 169 -4.26 -10.22 7.82
N PHE A 170 -4.30 -9.49 8.93
CA PHE A 170 -3.37 -9.65 10.05
C PHE A 170 -3.54 -10.99 10.78
N CYS A 171 -4.77 -11.53 10.89
CA CYS A 171 -5.02 -12.83 11.55
C CYS A 171 -4.33 -14.02 10.87
N HIS A 172 -4.58 -14.20 9.57
CA HIS A 172 -4.20 -15.42 8.84
C HIS A 172 -3.10 -15.18 7.80
N LYS A 173 -2.70 -13.92 7.59
CA LYS A 173 -1.74 -13.49 6.57
C LYS A 173 -2.13 -13.89 5.14
N GLN A 174 -3.43 -13.96 4.86
CA GLN A 174 -4.00 -14.27 3.55
C GLN A 174 -4.51 -13.00 2.86
N THR A 175 -4.52 -13.00 1.53
CA THR A 175 -5.10 -11.91 0.73
C THR A 175 -6.61 -11.91 0.85
N ILE A 176 -7.20 -10.73 1.10
CA ILE A 176 -8.65 -10.57 1.27
C ILE A 176 -9.15 -9.42 0.40
N SER A 177 -10.36 -9.58 -0.15
CA SER A 177 -11.05 -8.53 -0.92
C SER A 177 -11.88 -7.59 -0.03
N THR A 178 -12.28 -8.07 1.15
CA THR A 178 -13.08 -7.33 2.12
C THR A 178 -12.45 -7.51 3.49
N ALA A 179 -12.25 -6.40 4.21
CA ALA A 179 -11.54 -6.37 5.47
C ALA A 179 -12.16 -5.37 6.44
N PHE A 180 -11.96 -5.59 7.73
CA PHE A 180 -12.29 -4.66 8.80
C PHE A 180 -11.01 -3.95 9.26
N VAL A 181 -11.06 -2.63 9.36
CA VAL A 181 -9.93 -1.80 9.81
C VAL A 181 -10.06 -1.58 11.30
N CYS A 182 -9.01 -1.91 12.07
CA CYS A 182 -8.97 -1.51 13.48
C CYS A 182 -8.74 0.00 13.59
N PRO A 183 -9.58 0.76 14.30
CA PRO A 183 -9.45 2.21 14.41
C PRO A 183 -8.20 2.65 15.19
N VAL A 184 -7.62 1.77 16.02
CA VAL A 184 -6.46 2.09 16.85
C VAL A 184 -5.15 1.85 16.10
N CYS A 185 -4.98 0.66 15.51
CA CYS A 185 -3.72 0.26 14.87
C CYS A 185 -3.77 0.27 13.34
N LEU A 186 -4.90 0.61 12.72
CA LEU A 186 -5.14 0.59 11.28
C LEU A 186 -4.85 -0.76 10.60
N SER A 187 -4.76 -1.84 11.39
CA SER A 187 -4.54 -3.20 10.89
C SER A 187 -5.82 -3.78 10.31
N LEU A 188 -5.68 -4.67 9.32
CA LEU A 188 -6.79 -5.25 8.58
C LEU A 188 -7.11 -6.66 9.08
N PHE A 189 -8.38 -6.92 9.35
CA PHE A 189 -8.89 -8.18 9.89
C PHE A 189 -9.94 -8.78 8.95
N CYS A 190 -9.97 -10.11 8.82
CA CYS A 190 -10.95 -10.79 7.96
C CYS A 190 -12.32 -10.96 8.62
N GLU A 191 -12.38 -10.94 9.95
CA GLU A 191 -13.60 -11.10 10.72
C GLU A 191 -13.60 -10.12 11.89
N TYR A 192 -14.78 -9.69 12.30
CA TYR A 192 -14.93 -8.89 13.51
C TYR A 192 -14.66 -9.77 14.73
N SER A 193 -13.74 -9.35 15.60
CA SER A 193 -13.56 -9.97 16.92
C SER A 193 -14.66 -9.52 17.89
N ILE A 194 -15.92 -9.70 17.51
CA ILE A 194 -17.08 -9.49 18.39
C ILE A 194 -17.54 -10.87 18.84
N ASP A 195 -17.69 -11.05 20.14
CA ASP A 195 -18.22 -12.30 20.69
C ASP A 195 -19.64 -12.53 20.15
N ARG A 196 -19.94 -13.76 19.70
CA ARG A 196 -21.20 -14.08 19.01
C ARG A 196 -22.44 -13.78 19.86
N GLN A 197 -22.29 -13.74 21.18
CA GLN A 197 -23.35 -13.33 22.11
C GLN A 197 -23.80 -11.86 21.95
N TYR A 198 -22.98 -11.00 21.34
CA TYR A 198 -23.30 -9.60 21.06
C TYR A 198 -23.63 -9.34 19.58
N VAL A 199 -23.84 -10.39 18.80
CA VAL A 199 -24.31 -10.30 17.41
C VAL A 199 -25.79 -10.64 17.38
N PHE A 200 -26.60 -9.69 16.92
CA PHE A 200 -28.06 -9.80 16.91
C PHE A 200 -28.59 -9.61 15.49
N ASP A 201 -29.64 -10.35 15.14
CA ASP A 201 -30.32 -10.20 13.85
C ASP A 201 -31.20 -8.94 13.78
N ASP A 202 -31.65 -8.44 14.93
CA ASP A 202 -32.50 -7.26 15.04
C ASP A 202 -32.14 -6.38 16.25
N TRP A 203 -32.39 -5.07 16.13
CA TRP A 203 -32.10 -4.10 17.18
C TRP A 203 -32.99 -4.31 18.43
N THR A 204 -34.18 -4.90 18.29
CA THR A 204 -35.05 -5.19 19.43
C THR A 204 -34.43 -6.27 20.33
N ALA A 205 -33.79 -7.28 19.74
CA ALA A 205 -33.06 -8.32 20.47
C ALA A 205 -31.87 -7.71 21.22
N ALA A 206 -31.14 -6.79 20.59
CA ALA A 206 -30.05 -6.07 21.24
C ALA A 206 -30.54 -5.20 22.42
N ALA A 207 -31.68 -4.50 22.27
CA ALA A 207 -32.27 -3.68 23.31
C ALA A 207 -32.77 -4.51 24.52
N ALA A 208 -33.20 -5.77 24.29
CA ALA A 208 -33.69 -6.65 25.34
C ALA A 208 -32.58 -7.13 26.31
N VAL A 209 -31.33 -7.19 25.85
CA VAL A 209 -30.17 -7.59 26.68
C VAL A 209 -29.83 -6.51 27.73
N GLY A 210 -30.25 -5.26 27.52
CA GLY A 210 -29.95 -4.13 28.40
C GLY A 210 -28.67 -3.39 28.01
N LYS A 211 -28.02 -2.74 28.98
CA LYS A 211 -26.80 -1.94 28.75
C LYS A 211 -25.53 -2.80 28.81
N PHE A 212 -24.89 -3.03 27.67
CA PHE A 212 -23.61 -3.75 27.55
C PHE A 212 -22.49 -2.94 26.88
N ALA A 213 -22.78 -1.70 26.45
CA ALA A 213 -21.79 -0.76 25.92
C ALA A 213 -22.10 0.68 26.37
N ASP A 214 -21.15 1.59 26.18
CA ASP A 214 -21.29 3.01 26.58
C ASP A 214 -22.04 3.85 25.54
N CYS A 215 -21.88 3.51 24.26
CA CYS A 215 -22.41 4.25 23.12
C CYS A 215 -23.01 3.31 22.06
N VAL A 216 -24.01 3.78 21.33
CA VAL A 216 -24.64 3.11 20.19
C VAL A 216 -24.57 4.00 18.95
N ILE A 217 -24.24 3.40 17.82
CA ILE A 217 -24.33 4.04 16.51
C ILE A 217 -25.61 3.54 15.84
N ILE A 218 -26.56 4.45 15.58
CA ILE A 218 -27.84 4.11 14.97
C ILE A 218 -27.79 4.53 13.50
N ALA A 219 -27.60 3.54 12.63
CA ALA A 219 -27.58 3.68 11.17
C ALA A 219 -28.71 2.86 10.48
N THR A 220 -29.77 2.56 11.23
CA THR A 220 -31.01 1.97 10.70
C THR A 220 -31.71 2.93 9.75
N GLN A 221 -32.65 2.45 8.94
CA GLN A 221 -33.43 3.33 8.04
C GLN A 221 -34.20 4.42 8.81
N ASP A 222 -34.37 5.61 8.20
CA ASP A 222 -34.90 6.83 8.83
C ASP A 222 -36.20 6.63 9.64
N ALA A 223 -37.11 5.75 9.19
CA ALA A 223 -38.39 5.47 9.83
C ALA A 223 -38.28 4.47 11.00
N LEU A 224 -37.16 3.75 11.09
CA LEU A 224 -36.87 2.70 12.08
C LEU A 224 -35.86 3.15 13.14
N HIS A 225 -35.55 4.44 13.22
CA HIS A 225 -34.65 4.99 14.23
C HIS A 225 -35.14 4.68 15.65
N ALA A 226 -34.54 3.67 16.27
CA ALA A 226 -34.82 3.24 17.64
C ALA A 226 -34.11 4.10 18.70
N ALA A 227 -33.78 5.36 18.39
CA ALA A 227 -32.99 6.24 19.25
C ALA A 227 -33.63 6.49 20.62
N VAL A 228 -34.96 6.52 20.71
CA VAL A 228 -35.69 6.66 21.99
C VAL A 228 -35.42 5.47 22.91
N VAL A 229 -35.45 4.24 22.36
CA VAL A 229 -35.28 3.01 23.15
C VAL A 229 -33.88 2.94 23.75
N PHE A 230 -32.85 3.20 22.93
CA PHE A 230 -31.47 3.18 23.42
C PHE A 230 -31.14 4.36 24.34
N ALA A 231 -31.80 5.53 24.15
CA ALA A 231 -31.68 6.64 25.09
C ALA A 231 -32.24 6.28 26.47
N ASP A 232 -33.38 5.57 26.50
CA ASP A 232 -34.02 5.11 27.74
C ASP A 232 -33.22 4.02 28.45
N LEU A 233 -32.44 3.23 27.71
CA LEU A 233 -31.45 2.29 28.27
C LEU A 233 -30.16 2.97 28.75
N GLY A 234 -30.00 4.28 28.55
CA GLY A 234 -28.85 5.04 29.03
C GLY A 234 -27.59 4.94 28.16
N TYR A 235 -27.74 4.64 26.87
CA TYR A 235 -26.63 4.68 25.90
C TYR A 235 -26.38 6.10 25.39
N HIS A 236 -25.11 6.46 25.18
CA HIS A 236 -24.77 7.61 24.34
C HIS A 236 -25.06 7.27 22.88
N ILE A 237 -25.54 8.24 22.09
CA ILE A 237 -26.08 7.97 20.75
C ILE A 237 -25.34 8.79 19.70
N LEU A 238 -24.81 8.11 18.69
CA LEU A 238 -24.46 8.69 17.40
C LEU A 238 -25.53 8.28 16.38
N LEU A 239 -26.34 9.24 15.93
CA LEU A 239 -27.49 9.00 15.08
C LEU A 239 -27.20 9.41 13.63
N GLU A 240 -27.39 8.50 12.68
CA GLU A 240 -27.40 8.85 11.25
C GLU A 240 -28.54 9.84 10.98
N LYS A 241 -28.36 10.76 10.03
CA LYS A 241 -29.39 11.75 9.73
C LYS A 241 -30.25 11.26 8.55
N PRO A 242 -31.51 11.69 8.41
CA PRO A 242 -32.21 12.64 9.26
C PRO A 242 -32.56 12.03 10.62
N MET A 243 -32.46 12.83 11.68
CA MET A 243 -32.75 12.39 13.05
C MET A 243 -34.11 11.68 13.17
N ALA A 244 -35.14 12.16 12.46
CA ALA A 244 -36.36 11.43 12.19
C ALA A 244 -37.05 11.98 10.93
N VAL A 245 -38.06 11.27 10.43
CA VAL A 245 -38.88 11.68 9.27
C VAL A 245 -39.91 12.76 9.60
N THR A 246 -40.28 12.93 10.88
CA THR A 246 -41.23 13.96 11.33
C THR A 246 -40.69 14.80 12.48
N LYS A 247 -41.16 16.06 12.57
CA LYS A 247 -40.80 16.96 13.67
C LYS A 247 -41.22 16.43 15.06
N PRO A 248 -42.43 15.87 15.25
CA PRO A 248 -42.80 15.26 16.54
C PRO A 248 -41.80 14.18 16.98
N ASP A 249 -41.33 13.34 16.06
CA ASP A 249 -40.39 12.26 16.38
C ASP A 249 -39.02 12.79 16.78
N CYS A 250 -38.55 13.85 16.11
CA CYS A 250 -37.35 14.57 16.56
C CYS A 250 -37.50 15.07 18.01
N LEU A 251 -38.66 15.63 18.37
CA LEU A 251 -38.91 16.10 19.73
C LEU A 251 -38.96 14.95 20.74
N ARG A 252 -39.49 13.78 20.36
CA ARG A 252 -39.49 12.56 21.19
C ARG A 252 -38.06 12.10 21.50
N ILE A 253 -37.21 12.03 20.48
CA ILE A 253 -35.79 11.68 20.65
C ILE A 253 -35.09 12.70 21.57
N HIS A 254 -35.29 13.99 21.33
CA HIS A 254 -34.71 15.04 22.17
C HIS A 254 -35.16 14.95 23.65
N ALA A 255 -36.44 14.71 23.88
CA ALA A 255 -36.99 14.57 25.23
C ALA A 255 -36.41 13.34 25.96
N ALA A 256 -36.28 12.20 25.28
CA ALA A 256 -35.67 10.99 25.84
C ALA A 256 -34.19 11.22 26.19
N VAL A 257 -33.44 11.86 25.29
CA VAL A 257 -32.02 12.18 25.51
C VAL A 257 -31.83 13.09 26.73
N LYS A 258 -32.66 14.15 26.86
CA LYS A 258 -32.61 15.04 28.03
C LYS A 258 -33.01 14.34 29.33
N ARG A 259 -34.09 13.54 29.29
CA ARG A 259 -34.60 12.83 30.47
C ARG A 259 -33.55 11.89 31.06
N ASN A 260 -32.83 11.17 30.21
CA ASN A 260 -31.85 10.16 30.64
C ASN A 260 -30.41 10.70 30.72
N ASN A 261 -30.22 12.01 30.49
CA ASN A 261 -28.92 12.68 30.52
C ASN A 261 -27.84 11.98 29.66
N VAL A 262 -28.21 11.56 28.43
CA VAL A 262 -27.28 10.92 27.50
C VAL A 262 -26.79 11.90 26.44
N MET A 263 -25.56 11.72 25.95
CA MET A 263 -25.06 12.49 24.81
C MET A 263 -25.71 12.00 23.51
N LEU A 264 -26.23 12.93 22.70
CA LEU A 264 -26.70 12.70 21.33
C LEU A 264 -25.85 13.52 20.37
N SER A 265 -25.21 12.84 19.42
CA SER A 265 -24.57 13.46 18.26
C SER A 265 -25.30 12.98 17.00
N VAL A 266 -25.52 13.89 16.06
CA VAL A 266 -26.18 13.58 14.78
C VAL A 266 -25.15 13.70 13.67
N CYS A 267 -25.02 12.67 12.84
CA CYS A 267 -24.08 12.68 11.71
C CYS A 267 -24.44 13.80 10.72
N HIS A 268 -23.43 14.48 10.20
CA HIS A 268 -23.60 15.42 9.10
C HIS A 268 -23.61 14.67 7.78
N VAL A 269 -24.58 14.96 6.90
CA VAL A 269 -24.68 14.26 5.63
C VAL A 269 -24.81 15.21 4.46
N MET A 270 -24.00 14.91 3.46
CA MET A 270 -23.93 15.59 2.18
C MET A 270 -25.14 15.37 1.26
N ARG A 271 -26.05 14.42 1.55
CA ARG A 271 -27.23 14.09 0.72
C ARG A 271 -28.11 15.30 0.38
N CYS A 272 -28.20 16.30 1.27
CA CYS A 272 -28.92 17.55 1.04
C CYS A 272 -27.98 18.75 0.82
N SER A 273 -26.69 18.51 0.64
CA SER A 273 -25.76 19.57 0.23
C SER A 273 -26.24 20.18 -1.09
N PRO A 274 -26.04 21.49 -1.31
CA PRO A 274 -26.36 22.12 -2.59
C PRO A 274 -25.76 21.36 -3.78
N TYR A 275 -24.55 20.81 -3.60
CA TYR A 275 -23.88 19.94 -4.57
C TYR A 275 -24.70 18.69 -4.91
N SER A 276 -25.08 17.87 -3.93
CA SER A 276 -25.83 16.63 -4.16
C SER A 276 -27.23 16.87 -4.72
N LEU A 277 -27.89 17.96 -4.31
CA LEU A 277 -29.18 18.37 -4.86
C LEU A 277 -29.06 18.78 -6.33
N LYS A 278 -28.01 19.55 -6.68
CA LYS A 278 -27.77 19.97 -8.06
C LYS A 278 -27.38 18.79 -8.95
N LEU A 279 -26.55 17.89 -8.44
CA LEU A 279 -26.17 16.66 -9.14
C LEU A 279 -27.43 15.87 -9.51
N ARG A 280 -28.32 15.61 -8.53
CA ARG A 280 -29.59 14.90 -8.75
C ARG A 280 -30.50 15.57 -9.78
N GLU A 281 -30.57 16.90 -9.78
CA GLU A 281 -31.34 17.66 -10.76
C GLU A 281 -30.80 17.44 -12.18
N LEU A 282 -29.48 17.56 -12.35
CA LEU A 282 -28.80 17.39 -13.64
C LEU A 282 -28.89 15.95 -14.14
N THR A 283 -28.74 14.95 -13.26
CA THR A 283 -28.79 13.54 -13.71
C THR A 283 -30.16 13.17 -14.25
N ARG A 284 -31.24 13.75 -13.72
CA ARG A 284 -32.60 13.55 -14.24
C ARG A 284 -32.81 14.10 -15.65
N GLN A 285 -31.99 15.07 -16.07
CA GLN A 285 -32.04 15.65 -17.42
C GLN A 285 -31.21 14.86 -18.43
N LEU A 286 -30.25 14.06 -17.97
CA LEU A 286 -29.29 13.33 -18.82
C LEU A 286 -29.75 11.91 -19.21
N GLY A 287 -30.91 11.45 -18.70
CA GLY A 287 -31.50 10.15 -19.03
C GLY A 287 -31.46 9.14 -17.88
N THR A 288 -31.49 7.85 -18.21
CA THR A 288 -31.51 6.78 -17.20
C THR A 288 -30.11 6.54 -16.65
N VAL A 289 -29.96 6.65 -15.33
CA VAL A 289 -28.68 6.42 -14.65
C VAL A 289 -28.35 4.93 -14.68
N VAL A 290 -27.23 4.58 -15.33
CA VAL A 290 -26.73 3.20 -15.38
C VAL A 290 -25.75 2.92 -14.23
N ASN A 291 -24.91 3.89 -13.86
CA ASN A 291 -23.94 3.76 -12.78
C ASN A 291 -23.59 5.14 -12.17
N ILE A 292 -23.36 5.19 -10.86
CA ILE A 292 -22.84 6.38 -10.14
C ILE A 292 -21.59 5.96 -9.39
N GLN A 293 -20.44 6.54 -9.73
CA GLN A 293 -19.21 6.39 -8.97
C GLN A 293 -18.91 7.69 -8.22
N HIS A 294 -19.12 7.67 -6.90
CA HIS A 294 -18.81 8.82 -6.03
C HIS A 294 -17.43 8.60 -5.41
N MET A 295 -16.42 9.29 -5.94
CA MET A 295 -15.06 9.28 -5.38
C MET A 295 -14.82 10.60 -4.66
N GLU A 296 -14.71 10.53 -3.34
CA GLU A 296 -14.31 11.68 -2.52
C GLU A 296 -12.81 11.54 -2.21
N PRO A 297 -11.94 12.30 -2.88
CA PRO A 297 -10.52 12.30 -2.55
C PRO A 297 -10.36 12.99 -1.20
N VAL A 298 -10.11 12.21 -0.15
CA VAL A 298 -9.75 12.73 1.17
C VAL A 298 -8.33 13.32 1.07
N GLY A 299 -8.24 14.56 0.59
CA GLY A 299 -6.99 15.33 0.52
C GLY A 299 -6.57 15.84 1.90
N PHE A 300 -5.32 16.28 2.06
CA PHE A 300 -4.74 16.69 3.36
C PHE A 300 -5.56 17.79 4.09
N TRP A 301 -6.33 18.58 3.34
CA TRP A 301 -7.18 19.67 3.84
C TRP A 301 -8.41 19.21 4.64
N HIS A 302 -8.66 17.89 4.77
CA HIS A 302 -9.78 17.31 5.52
C HIS A 302 -9.48 17.00 7.00
N GLN A 303 -8.35 17.48 7.54
CA GLN A 303 -8.01 17.38 8.97
C GLN A 303 -8.55 18.56 9.79
#